data_AF-A0A955YX68-F1
#
_entry.id   AF-A0A955YX68-F1
#
_cell.length_a   1.000
_cell.length_b   1.000
_cell.length_c   1.000
_cell.angle_alpha   90.00
_cell.angle_beta   90.00
_cell.angle_gamma   90.00
#
_symmetry.space_group_name_H-M   'P 1'
#
loop_
_entity.id
_entity.type
_entity.pdbx_description
1 polymer ?
#
loop_
_entity_poly.entity_id
_entity_poly.type
_entity_poly.pdbx_seq_one_letter_code
_entity_poly.pdbx_strand_id
1 'polypeptide(L)'
;MTNTGPEPGRRACLAWAGGVALSGVGGASASGCADRGPAPEDVDDVSSASGVDASARDASVVLDGAAPVDAGVAAEPGDAASEAGDASAEGGRVVTLYDTYAVALYFDGTLGPKTGIVTAAQMAAGVDVPFAFWHGHGGQQHRFTVTAADLAELRERRKATVRTSVVDGHSHLLFVDPTDARWRVPGAQPLTVVI
;
A
#
# COMPACT_ATOMS: atom_id res chain seq x y z
N MET A 1 -1.71 -32.55 -40.84
CA MET A 1 -2.95 -32.13 -40.17
C MET A 1 -2.56 -31.15 -39.08
N THR A 2 -2.63 -29.85 -39.39
CA THR A 2 -2.23 -28.76 -38.48
C THR A 2 -3.45 -27.87 -38.30
N ASN A 3 -3.95 -27.84 -37.07
CA ASN A 3 -5.16 -27.15 -36.67
C ASN A 3 -4.82 -25.69 -36.33
N THR A 4 -5.12 -24.76 -37.24
CA THR A 4 -5.01 -23.31 -37.02
C THR A 4 -6.34 -22.80 -36.48
N GLY A 5 -6.43 -22.66 -35.16
CA GLY A 5 -7.54 -21.96 -34.51
C GLY A 5 -7.38 -20.43 -34.59
N PRO A 6 -8.48 -19.66 -34.70
CA PRO A 6 -8.43 -18.20 -34.84
C PRO A 6 -8.14 -17.48 -33.51
N GLU A 7 -7.23 -16.50 -33.55
CA GLU A 7 -6.91 -15.58 -32.45
C GLU A 7 -8.09 -14.62 -32.15
N PRO A 8 -8.49 -14.43 -30.88
CA PRO A 8 -9.43 -13.39 -30.51
C PRO A 8 -8.75 -12.01 -30.41
N GLY A 9 -9.06 -11.17 -31.40
CA GLY A 9 -9.57 -9.81 -31.19
C GLY A 9 -8.67 -8.79 -30.49
N ARG A 10 -7.69 -8.23 -31.22
CA ARG A 10 -7.12 -6.91 -30.90
C ARG A 10 -8.13 -5.82 -31.26
N ARG A 11 -8.72 -5.14 -30.28
CA ARG A 11 -9.45 -3.88 -30.52
C ARG A 11 -8.55 -2.70 -30.18
N ALA A 12 -8.23 -1.94 -31.22
CA ALA A 12 -7.56 -0.67 -31.14
C ALA A 12 -8.51 0.39 -30.54
N CYS A 13 -8.11 1.02 -29.45
CA CYS A 13 -8.71 2.27 -29.01
C CYS A 13 -8.02 3.40 -29.77
N LEU A 14 -8.74 3.96 -30.75
CA LEU A 14 -8.37 5.20 -31.42
C LEU A 14 -8.45 6.37 -30.45
N ALA A 15 -7.46 7.25 -30.55
CA ALA A 15 -7.37 8.53 -29.86
C ALA A 15 -8.52 9.46 -30.23
N TRP A 16 -8.96 10.27 -29.26
CA TRP A 16 -9.79 11.44 -29.51
C TRP A 16 -8.99 12.69 -29.15
N ALA A 17 -8.87 13.59 -30.12
CA ALA A 17 -8.24 14.90 -30.01
C ALA A 17 -9.29 15.98 -30.29
N GLY A 18 -9.20 17.09 -29.54
CA GLY A 18 -10.00 18.31 -29.70
C GLY A 18 -11.21 18.35 -28.75
N GLY A 19 -11.50 19.41 -28.01
CA GLY A 19 -11.06 20.79 -28.09
C GLY A 19 -12.27 21.72 -28.17
N VAL A 20 -12.42 22.55 -27.13
CA VAL A 20 -13.20 23.81 -27.04
C VAL A 20 -14.71 23.74 -26.76
N ALA A 21 -15.07 24.59 -25.79
CA ALA A 21 -16.34 24.79 -25.11
C ALA A 21 -17.44 25.48 -25.95
N LEU A 22 -18.70 25.28 -25.54
CA LEU A 22 -19.78 26.27 -25.62
C LEU A 22 -20.86 25.95 -24.56
N SER A 23 -21.22 26.97 -23.79
CA SER A 23 -22.33 26.99 -22.83
C SER A 23 -23.67 26.73 -23.52
N GLY A 24 -24.50 25.87 -22.94
CA GLY A 24 -25.87 25.63 -23.42
C GLY A 24 -26.71 24.90 -22.39
N VAL A 25 -27.64 25.64 -21.78
CA VAL A 25 -28.69 25.12 -20.90
C VAL A 25 -29.70 24.35 -21.75
N GLY A 26 -29.95 23.09 -21.43
CA GLY A 26 -30.96 22.30 -22.12
C GLY A 26 -30.99 20.86 -21.65
N GLY A 27 -31.98 20.55 -20.81
CA GLY A 27 -32.23 19.19 -20.33
C GLY A 27 -32.61 18.25 -21.48
N ALA A 28 -32.02 17.06 -21.46
CA ALA A 28 -32.52 15.89 -22.14
C ALA A 28 -32.21 14.68 -21.25
N SER A 29 -33.25 14.14 -20.61
CA SER A 29 -33.20 12.83 -19.99
C SER A 29 -33.10 11.77 -21.08
N ALA A 30 -31.93 11.14 -21.20
CA ALA A 30 -31.77 9.92 -21.99
C ALA A 30 -31.98 8.70 -21.08
N SER A 31 -33.16 8.09 -21.22
CA SER A 31 -33.44 6.73 -20.77
C SER A 31 -32.78 5.71 -21.71
N GLY A 32 -32.21 4.66 -21.15
CA GLY A 32 -31.78 3.43 -21.85
C GLY A 32 -30.26 3.28 -21.92
N CYS A 33 -29.63 2.15 -21.61
CA CYS A 33 -30.12 0.79 -21.47
C CYS A 33 -29.51 0.17 -20.19
N ALA A 34 -30.35 -0.43 -19.36
CA ALA A 34 -29.90 -1.29 -18.28
C ALA A 34 -29.45 -2.63 -18.89
N ASP A 35 -28.13 -2.82 -18.96
CA ASP A 35 -27.53 -4.12 -19.25
C ASP A 35 -27.70 -5.00 -18.00
N ARG A 36 -28.76 -5.82 -18.00
CA ARG A 36 -28.97 -6.85 -16.99
C ARG A 36 -27.98 -7.98 -17.27
N GLY A 37 -26.87 -7.97 -16.55
CA GLY A 37 -25.97 -9.11 -16.48
C GLY A 37 -26.71 -10.37 -15.98
N PRO A 38 -26.18 -11.58 -16.29
CA PRO A 38 -26.77 -12.83 -15.85
C PRO A 38 -26.82 -12.90 -14.33
N ALA A 39 -27.93 -13.45 -13.82
CA ALA A 39 -28.15 -13.70 -12.41
C ALA A 39 -27.01 -14.56 -11.83
N PRO A 40 -26.56 -14.30 -10.59
CA PRO A 40 -25.64 -15.21 -9.91
C PRO A 40 -26.36 -16.54 -9.68
N GLU A 41 -25.74 -17.62 -10.14
CA GLU A 41 -26.16 -18.98 -9.84
C GLU A 41 -25.96 -19.20 -8.33
N ASP A 42 -27.03 -19.63 -7.67
CA ASP A 42 -27.07 -20.02 -6.27
C ASP A 42 -25.99 -21.09 -6.02
N VAL A 43 -24.94 -20.71 -5.30
CA VAL A 43 -23.96 -21.67 -4.79
C VAL A 43 -24.47 -22.21 -3.47
N ASP A 44 -24.75 -23.50 -3.47
CA ASP A 44 -25.30 -24.25 -2.34
C ASP A 44 -24.53 -24.04 -1.03
N ASP A 45 -25.33 -23.70 -0.03
CA ASP A 45 -25.05 -23.73 1.40
C ASP A 45 -24.57 -25.14 1.81
N VAL A 46 -23.27 -25.30 2.04
CA VAL A 46 -22.72 -26.45 2.77
C VAL A 46 -22.56 -26.11 4.24
N SER A 47 -23.69 -26.13 4.92
CA SER A 47 -23.80 -26.39 6.36
C SER A 47 -23.03 -27.67 6.75
N SER A 48 -21.93 -27.54 7.49
CA SER A 48 -21.27 -28.61 8.26
C SER A 48 -20.14 -27.97 9.09
N ALA A 49 -19.92 -28.21 10.38
CA ALA A 49 -20.65 -28.93 11.40
C ALA A 49 -20.18 -28.37 12.76
N SER A 50 -21.09 -28.39 13.71
CA SER A 50 -20.87 -28.06 15.12
C SER A 50 -19.92 -29.06 15.79
N GLY A 51 -19.08 -28.56 16.69
CA GLY A 51 -18.54 -29.32 17.83
C GLY A 51 -17.06 -29.68 17.73
N VAL A 52 -16.25 -29.13 18.64
CA VAL A 52 -15.84 -29.87 19.84
C VAL A 52 -15.31 -28.92 20.92
N ASP A 53 -15.61 -29.36 22.13
CA ASP A 53 -15.44 -28.77 23.45
C ASP A 53 -13.98 -28.81 23.95
N ALA A 54 -13.75 -28.05 25.01
CA ALA A 54 -12.78 -28.24 26.08
C ALA A 54 -11.27 -28.27 25.75
N SER A 55 -10.58 -27.20 26.17
CA SER A 55 -9.73 -27.29 27.37
C SER A 55 -9.24 -25.92 27.80
N ALA A 56 -9.81 -25.45 28.91
CA ALA A 56 -9.16 -24.49 29.77
C ALA A 56 -7.82 -25.06 30.22
N ARG A 57 -6.72 -24.37 29.90
CA ARG A 57 -5.47 -24.50 30.64
C ARG A 57 -5.20 -23.20 31.35
N ASP A 58 -5.63 -23.21 32.61
CA ASP A 58 -5.13 -22.40 33.70
C ASP A 58 -3.61 -22.64 33.81
N ALA A 59 -2.83 -21.59 33.58
CA ALA A 59 -1.41 -21.55 33.88
C ALA A 59 -1.13 -20.25 34.62
N SER A 60 -1.49 -20.25 35.90
CA SER A 60 -1.00 -19.32 36.90
C SER A 60 0.50 -19.52 37.10
N VAL A 61 1.31 -18.62 36.53
CA VAL A 61 2.71 -18.44 36.90
C VAL A 61 2.82 -17.19 37.76
N VAL A 62 3.07 -17.41 39.03
CA VAL A 62 3.35 -16.41 40.06
C VAL A 62 4.87 -16.23 40.16
N LEU A 63 5.30 -14.99 39.88
CA LEU A 63 6.37 -14.17 40.48
C LEU A 63 7.74 -14.83 40.78
N ASP A 64 8.81 -14.18 40.30
CA ASP A 64 9.84 -13.74 41.25
C ASP A 64 10.59 -12.48 40.75
N GLY A 65 10.90 -11.62 41.71
CA GLY A 65 11.37 -10.25 41.50
C GLY A 65 12.82 -10.15 41.05
N ALA A 66 13.08 -9.19 40.17
CA ALA A 66 14.40 -8.62 39.99
C ALA A 66 14.28 -7.09 40.19
N ALA A 67 14.98 -6.60 41.20
CA ALA A 67 15.04 -5.19 41.55
C ALA A 67 15.60 -4.35 40.38
N PRO A 68 15.13 -3.11 40.18
CA PRO A 68 15.77 -2.19 39.26
C PRO A 68 17.12 -1.77 39.82
N VAL A 69 18.20 -2.16 39.15
CA VAL A 69 19.53 -1.56 39.35
C VAL A 69 19.54 -0.22 38.62
N ASP A 70 19.42 0.84 39.40
CA ASP A 70 19.68 2.22 39.02
C ASP A 70 21.18 2.38 38.75
N ALA A 71 21.57 2.24 37.48
CA ALA A 71 22.90 2.57 37.00
C ALA A 71 22.82 3.92 36.30
N GLY A 72 22.98 4.99 37.07
CA GLY A 72 23.23 6.33 36.56
C GLY A 72 24.44 6.34 35.62
N VAL A 73 24.18 6.40 34.32
CA VAL A 73 25.19 6.73 33.31
C VAL A 73 25.22 8.24 33.17
N ALA A 74 26.33 8.82 33.61
CA ALA A 74 26.63 10.23 33.45
C ALA A 74 26.51 10.63 31.98
N ALA A 75 25.71 11.65 31.71
CA ALA A 75 25.65 12.31 30.43
C ALA A 75 26.96 13.07 30.20
N GLU A 76 27.83 12.53 29.35
CA GLU A 76 28.94 13.28 28.77
C GLU A 76 28.35 14.34 27.82
N PRO A 77 28.64 15.64 27.99
CA PRO A 77 28.27 16.66 27.01
C PRO A 77 29.18 16.52 25.79
N GLY A 78 28.81 15.60 24.90
CA GLY A 78 29.44 15.42 23.60
C GLY A 78 29.12 16.59 22.69
N ASP A 79 30.13 17.42 22.48
CA ASP A 79 30.25 18.52 21.54
C ASP A 79 29.75 18.11 20.14
N ALA A 80 28.46 18.29 19.88
CA ALA A 80 27.89 18.15 18.55
C ALA A 80 28.27 19.40 17.77
N ALA A 81 29.48 19.38 17.23
CA ALA A 81 29.90 20.26 16.15
C ALA A 81 28.81 20.22 15.08
N SER A 82 28.04 21.31 15.05
CA SER A 82 27.03 21.58 14.05
C SER A 82 27.79 21.79 12.74
N GLU A 83 28.00 20.69 11.99
CA GLU A 83 28.43 20.79 10.61
C GLU A 83 27.26 21.42 9.85
N ALA A 84 27.30 22.76 9.79
CA ALA A 84 26.54 23.56 8.86
C ALA A 84 26.96 23.10 7.45
N GLY A 85 26.26 22.08 6.96
CA GLY A 85 26.41 21.56 5.63
C GLY A 85 26.26 22.70 4.65
N ASP A 86 27.36 22.93 3.94
CA ASP A 86 27.51 23.85 2.84
C ASP A 86 26.24 23.89 1.99
N ALA A 87 25.61 25.06 1.90
CA ALA A 87 24.41 25.31 1.13
C ALA A 87 24.75 25.16 -0.36
N SER A 88 24.83 23.90 -0.79
CA SER A 88 25.19 23.52 -2.14
C SER A 88 24.14 24.09 -3.08
N ALA A 89 24.63 24.88 -4.04
CA ALA A 89 23.93 25.65 -5.05
C ALA A 89 22.62 25.02 -5.53
N GLU A 90 21.63 25.89 -5.71
CA GLU A 90 20.22 25.72 -6.10
C GLU A 90 19.96 24.94 -7.41
N GLY A 91 20.53 23.75 -7.55
CA GLY A 91 20.19 22.76 -8.56
C GLY A 91 19.60 21.56 -7.87
N GLY A 92 18.28 21.55 -7.67
CA GLY A 92 17.60 20.40 -7.08
C GLY A 92 17.92 19.10 -7.84
N ARG A 93 17.98 17.98 -7.13
CA ARG A 93 18.28 16.67 -7.69
C ARG A 93 17.07 16.17 -8.48
N VAL A 94 17.29 15.80 -9.74
CA VAL A 94 16.24 15.17 -10.56
C VAL A 94 16.10 13.70 -10.17
N VAL A 95 14.89 13.28 -9.81
CA VAL A 95 14.56 11.89 -9.45
C VAL A 95 13.37 11.41 -10.27
N THR A 96 13.49 10.20 -10.84
CA THR A 96 12.38 9.48 -11.48
C THR A 96 11.74 8.52 -10.49
N LEU A 97 10.45 8.68 -10.27
CA LEU A 97 9.59 7.89 -9.39
C LEU A 97 8.67 6.99 -10.22
N TYR A 98 8.26 5.87 -9.62
CA TYR A 98 7.35 4.90 -10.22
C TYR A 98 6.26 4.53 -9.21
N ASP A 99 5.06 4.28 -9.70
CA ASP A 99 4.02 3.64 -8.90
C ASP A 99 4.53 2.30 -8.40
N THR A 100 4.41 2.10 -7.08
CA THR A 100 5.04 0.97 -6.38
C THR A 100 4.01 0.28 -5.51
N TYR A 101 4.02 -1.06 -5.53
CA TYR A 101 3.18 -1.84 -4.64
C TYR A 101 3.69 -1.74 -3.19
N ALA A 102 2.77 -1.53 -2.26
CA ALA A 102 2.98 -1.91 -0.87
C ALA A 102 2.80 -3.43 -0.75
N VAL A 103 3.73 -4.10 -0.06
CA VAL A 103 3.76 -5.56 0.05
C VAL A 103 3.76 -5.94 1.52
N ALA A 104 2.96 -6.91 1.93
CA ALA A 104 2.99 -7.38 3.30
C ALA A 104 4.37 -7.98 3.63
N LEU A 105 4.90 -7.69 4.81
CA LEU A 105 6.12 -8.26 5.35
C LEU A 105 5.74 -9.18 6.51
N TYR A 106 6.00 -10.47 6.35
CA TYR A 106 5.77 -11.46 7.39
C TYR A 106 6.89 -11.43 8.44
N PHE A 107 6.62 -11.98 9.64
CA PHE A 107 7.58 -11.99 10.76
C PHE A 107 8.85 -12.79 10.48
N ASP A 108 8.78 -13.75 9.56
CA ASP A 108 9.93 -14.52 9.08
C ASP A 108 10.78 -13.76 8.03
N GLY A 109 10.41 -12.51 7.72
CA GLY A 109 11.07 -11.68 6.72
C GLY A 109 10.66 -11.98 5.29
N THR A 110 9.75 -12.93 5.06
CA THR A 110 9.24 -13.22 3.72
C THR A 110 8.23 -12.17 3.28
N LEU A 111 8.13 -11.99 1.95
CA LEU A 111 7.24 -11.02 1.33
C LEU A 111 5.91 -11.69 0.98
N GLY A 112 4.82 -11.09 1.45
CA GLY A 112 3.45 -11.53 1.24
C GLY A 112 2.79 -10.89 0.02
N PRO A 113 1.44 -10.79 0.01
CA PRO A 113 0.71 -10.23 -1.12
C PRO A 113 0.95 -8.73 -1.29
N LYS A 114 0.66 -8.24 -2.50
CA LYS A 114 0.58 -6.81 -2.82
C LYS A 114 -0.71 -6.24 -2.22
N THR A 115 -0.60 -5.23 -1.37
CA THR A 115 -1.66 -4.76 -0.48
C THR A 115 -2.24 -3.41 -0.89
N GLY A 116 -1.52 -2.65 -1.71
CA GLY A 116 -1.93 -1.35 -2.22
C GLY A 116 -0.91 -0.81 -3.22
N ILE A 117 -1.24 0.32 -3.85
CA ILE A 117 -0.34 1.04 -4.76
C ILE A 117 -0.08 2.42 -4.18
N VAL A 118 1.20 2.72 -3.91
CA VAL A 118 1.66 4.08 -3.61
C VAL A 118 2.07 4.69 -4.94
N THR A 119 1.37 5.74 -5.37
CA THR A 119 1.63 6.36 -6.68
C THR A 119 2.81 7.30 -6.61
N ALA A 120 3.51 7.47 -7.72
CA ALA A 120 4.59 8.44 -7.86
C ALA A 120 4.11 9.88 -7.56
N ALA A 121 2.86 10.19 -7.91
CA ALA A 121 2.24 11.48 -7.60
C ALA A 121 2.03 11.67 -6.09
N GLN A 122 1.64 10.64 -5.35
CA GLN A 122 1.54 10.70 -3.88
C GLN A 122 2.90 10.90 -3.24
N MET A 123 3.92 10.17 -3.69
CA MET A 123 5.32 10.36 -3.23
C MET A 123 5.81 11.79 -3.47
N ALA A 124 5.49 12.36 -4.64
CA ALA A 124 5.85 13.74 -4.97
C ALA A 124 5.12 14.77 -4.09
N ALA A 125 3.83 14.56 -3.83
CA ALA A 125 3.00 15.46 -3.03
C ALA A 125 3.39 15.48 -1.54
N GLY A 126 3.84 14.35 -0.99
CA GLY A 126 4.30 14.27 0.40
C GLY A 126 3.20 14.54 1.43
N VAL A 127 1.96 14.13 1.13
CA VAL A 127 0.79 14.27 2.01
C VAL A 127 0.35 12.91 2.52
N ASP A 128 -0.13 12.82 3.75
CA ASP A 128 -0.64 11.56 4.32
C ASP A 128 -1.69 10.91 3.41
N VAL A 129 -1.49 9.64 3.07
CA VAL A 129 -2.42 8.88 2.23
C VAL A 129 -2.98 7.69 3.01
N PRO A 130 -4.28 7.67 3.32
CA PRO A 130 -4.92 6.52 3.93
C PRO A 130 -5.22 5.44 2.89
N PHE A 131 -4.98 4.19 3.27
CA PHE A 131 -5.30 3.00 2.50
C PHE A 131 -6.10 2.02 3.34
N ALA A 132 -6.97 1.27 2.67
CA ALA A 132 -7.63 0.10 3.22
C ALA A 132 -7.10 -1.13 2.48
N PHE A 133 -6.73 -2.16 3.23
CA PHE A 133 -6.22 -3.41 2.71
C PHE A 133 -7.01 -4.58 3.29
N TRP A 134 -7.52 -5.41 2.39
CA TRP A 134 -8.21 -6.63 2.76
C TRP A 134 -7.19 -7.77 2.91
N HIS A 135 -6.93 -8.15 4.17
CA HIS A 135 -6.26 -9.40 4.56
C HIS A 135 -6.50 -9.58 6.05
N GLY A 136 -7.67 -10.10 6.43
CA GLY A 136 -8.04 -10.14 7.84
C GLY A 136 -9.10 -11.19 8.13
N HIS A 137 -8.84 -11.95 9.18
CA HIS A 137 -9.73 -12.96 9.74
C HIS A 137 -11.10 -12.35 10.06
N GLY A 138 -12.19 -13.01 9.67
CA GLY A 138 -13.55 -12.57 9.99
C GLY A 138 -14.07 -11.36 9.20
N GLY A 139 -13.47 -11.03 8.05
CA GLY A 139 -14.01 -10.03 7.12
C GLY A 139 -13.68 -8.57 7.46
N GLN A 140 -12.89 -8.32 8.51
CA GLN A 140 -12.39 -6.98 8.83
C GLN A 140 -11.15 -6.63 8.00
N GLN A 141 -11.05 -5.38 7.57
CA GLN A 141 -9.91 -4.88 6.79
C GLN A 141 -8.89 -4.19 7.70
N HIS A 142 -7.61 -4.50 7.50
CA HIS A 142 -6.56 -3.65 8.03
C HIS A 142 -6.56 -2.32 7.27
N ARG A 143 -6.21 -1.25 7.98
CA ARG A 143 -6.01 0.08 7.42
C ARG A 143 -4.57 0.49 7.64
N PHE A 144 -4.03 1.35 6.82
CA PHE A 144 -2.72 1.94 7.06
C PHE A 144 -2.68 3.33 6.44
N THR A 145 -1.80 4.17 6.97
CA THR A 145 -1.53 5.49 6.40
C THR A 145 -0.07 5.51 6.01
N VAL A 146 0.21 5.80 4.74
CA VAL A 146 1.56 6.16 4.32
C VAL A 146 1.71 7.63 4.66
N THR A 147 2.54 7.94 5.65
CA THR A 147 2.68 9.29 6.17
C THR A 147 3.51 10.16 5.24
N ALA A 148 3.43 11.48 5.43
CA ALA A 148 4.30 12.44 4.75
C ALA A 148 5.79 12.10 4.93
N ALA A 149 6.18 11.59 6.11
CA ALA A 149 7.56 11.16 6.38
C ALA A 149 7.93 9.94 5.53
N ASP A 150 7.09 8.91 5.49
CA ASP A 150 7.31 7.72 4.64
C ASP A 150 7.43 8.13 3.16
N LEU A 151 6.55 9.03 2.69
CA LEU A 151 6.58 9.52 1.31
C LEU A 151 7.84 10.32 1.01
N ALA A 152 8.38 11.08 1.97
CA ALA A 152 9.65 11.78 1.81
C ALA A 152 10.81 10.78 1.63
N GLU A 153 10.83 9.67 2.39
CA GLU A 153 11.81 8.60 2.20
C GLU A 153 11.68 7.95 0.81
N LEU A 154 10.46 7.62 0.40
CA LEU A 154 10.17 7.02 -0.90
C LEU A 154 10.55 7.95 -2.06
N ARG A 155 10.29 9.26 -1.91
CA ARG A 155 10.68 10.30 -2.87
C ARG A 155 12.20 10.40 -3.03
N GLU A 156 12.95 10.14 -1.97
CA GLU A 156 14.42 10.03 -1.98
C GLU A 156 14.92 8.66 -2.45
N ARG A 157 14.04 7.79 -2.93
CA ARG A 157 14.35 6.41 -3.34
C ARG A 157 14.86 5.53 -2.19
N ARG A 158 14.50 5.85 -0.96
CA ARG A 158 14.69 4.99 0.21
C ARG A 158 13.48 4.06 0.39
N LYS A 159 13.66 3.02 1.19
CA LYS A 159 12.61 2.02 1.50
C LYS A 159 11.84 2.48 2.72
N ALA A 160 10.53 2.29 2.74
CA ALA A 160 9.70 2.59 3.90
C ALA A 160 9.03 1.31 4.43
N THR A 161 8.84 1.26 5.76
CA THR A 161 8.07 0.20 6.42
C THR A 161 6.89 0.81 7.16
N VAL A 162 5.68 0.45 6.75
CA VAL A 162 4.43 1.04 7.25
C VAL A 162 3.67 0.02 8.07
N ARG A 163 3.30 0.35 9.30
CA ARG A 163 2.50 -0.53 10.15
C ARG A 163 1.00 -0.36 9.86
N THR A 164 0.27 -1.46 9.82
CA THR A 164 -1.19 -1.42 9.70
C THR A 164 -1.90 -1.24 11.04
N SER A 165 -3.19 -0.93 11.02
CA SER A 165 -4.08 -1.00 12.18
C SER A 165 -4.08 -2.41 12.76
N VAL A 166 -4.44 -2.52 14.05
CA VAL A 166 -4.66 -3.81 14.72
C VAL A 166 -6.07 -4.30 14.39
N VAL A 167 -6.17 -5.54 13.92
CA VAL A 167 -7.42 -6.26 13.67
C VAL A 167 -7.28 -7.62 14.33
N ASP A 168 -8.27 -8.03 15.12
CA ASP A 168 -8.27 -9.32 15.82
C ASP A 168 -6.93 -9.63 16.54
N GLY A 169 -6.44 -8.65 17.31
CA GLY A 169 -5.22 -8.79 18.12
C GLY A 169 -3.89 -8.76 17.38
N HIS A 170 -3.84 -8.61 16.05
CA HIS A 170 -2.58 -8.54 15.29
C HIS A 170 -2.52 -7.37 14.32
N SER A 171 -1.30 -7.03 13.88
CA SER A 171 -1.04 -6.04 12.82
C SER A 171 0.06 -6.55 11.89
N HIS A 172 0.12 -5.99 10.69
CA HIS A 172 1.15 -6.28 9.70
C HIS A 172 2.13 -5.12 9.57
N LEU A 173 3.31 -5.44 9.05
CA LEU A 173 4.22 -4.48 8.46
C LEU A 173 4.07 -4.54 6.95
N LEU A 174 4.08 -3.39 6.29
CA LEU A 174 4.07 -3.26 4.84
C LEU A 174 5.41 -2.70 4.41
N PHE A 175 5.97 -3.27 3.36
CA PHE A 175 7.22 -2.87 2.75
C PHE A 175 6.95 -2.16 1.43
N VAL A 176 7.60 -1.02 1.22
CA VAL A 176 7.54 -0.26 -0.03
C VAL A 176 8.96 0.06 -0.48
N ASP A 177 9.32 -0.35 -1.70
CA ASP A 177 10.65 -0.13 -2.28
C ASP A 177 10.52 0.38 -3.71
N PRO A 178 10.69 1.70 -3.94
CA PRO A 178 10.53 2.32 -5.25
C PRO A 178 11.73 2.05 -6.18
N THR A 179 12.81 1.44 -5.66
CA THR A 179 14.03 1.18 -6.43
C THR A 179 14.00 -0.16 -7.14
N ASP A 180 13.41 -1.17 -6.51
CA ASP A 180 13.32 -2.53 -7.05
C ASP A 180 12.22 -2.63 -8.11
N ALA A 181 12.62 -2.96 -9.33
CA ALA A 181 11.72 -3.06 -10.48
C ALA A 181 10.62 -4.12 -10.31
N ARG A 182 10.81 -5.12 -9.44
CA ARG A 182 9.82 -6.18 -9.17
C ARG A 182 8.56 -5.64 -8.47
N TRP A 183 8.68 -4.51 -7.76
CA TRP A 183 7.56 -3.91 -7.02
C TRP A 183 6.88 -2.77 -7.77
N ARG A 184 7.35 -2.45 -8.99
CA ARG A 184 6.70 -1.43 -9.82
C ARG A 184 5.36 -1.95 -10.35
N VAL A 185 4.41 -1.04 -10.47
CA VAL A 185 3.13 -1.32 -11.13
C VAL A 185 3.35 -1.41 -12.64
N PRO A 186 3.06 -2.55 -13.29
CA PRO A 186 3.25 -2.70 -14.73
C PRO A 186 2.43 -1.68 -15.52
N GLY A 187 3.06 -1.00 -16.48
CA GLY A 187 2.40 -0.02 -17.35
C GLY A 187 2.19 1.37 -16.73
N ALA A 188 2.54 1.57 -15.46
CA ALA A 188 2.50 2.89 -14.84
C ALA A 188 3.54 3.83 -15.47
N GLN A 189 3.13 5.09 -15.70
CA GLN A 189 4.02 6.10 -16.27
C GLN A 189 4.98 6.64 -15.19
N PRO A 190 6.29 6.74 -15.48
CA PRO A 190 7.23 7.34 -14.55
C PRO A 190 6.93 8.83 -14.35
N LEU A 191 7.13 9.33 -13.13
CA LEU A 191 7.07 10.76 -12.81
C LEU A 191 8.47 11.28 -12.50
N THR A 192 8.91 12.33 -13.19
CA THR A 192 10.18 12.99 -12.88
C THR A 192 9.93 14.21 -12.02
N VAL A 193 10.62 14.30 -10.89
CA VAL A 193 10.53 15.41 -9.94
C VAL A 193 11.91 15.98 -9.65
N VAL A 194 11.95 17.24 -9.21
CA VAL A 194 13.15 17.91 -8.72
C VAL A 194 13.00 18.04 -7.20
N ILE A 195 13.97 17.54 -6.43
CA ILE A 195 13.98 17.55 -4.97
C ILE A 195 15.20 18.23 -4.37
#